data_AF-A0A8T5QH28-F1
#
_entry.id   AF-A0A8T5QH28-F1
#
_cell.length_a   1.000
_cell.length_b   1.000
_cell.length_c   1.000
_cell.angle_alpha   90.00
_cell.angle_beta   90.00
_cell.angle_gamma   90.00
#
_symmetry.space_group_name_H-M   'P 1'
#
loop_
_entity.id
_entity.type
_entity.pdbx_description
1 polymer ?
#
loop_
_entity_poly.entity_id
_entity_poly.type
_entity_poly.pdbx_seq_one_letter_code
_entity_poly.pdbx_strand_id
1 'polypeptide(L)'
;MATLTFQDLEFVDEKDRIKVYFLRIYYFCLSKHDLASIAPFKLKSHSIEFDCSEKKATNKFNQLLKKGFESLVCSVNNKKTVYVHKNSGIPLIGSGLFGLIDRNTNCIEVKPLTACNLDCVFCSVD
;
A
#
# COMPACT_ATOMS: atom_id res chain seq x y z
N MET A 1 2.52 -3.98 26.86
CA MET A 1 1.49 -3.88 25.82
C MET A 1 1.94 -2.87 24.78
N ALA A 2 2.09 -3.28 23.53
CA ALA A 2 2.43 -2.40 22.43
C ALA A 2 1.17 -2.16 21.59
N THR A 3 0.81 -0.90 21.37
CA THR A 3 -0.34 -0.52 20.56
C THR A 3 0.17 0.09 19.26
N LEU A 4 -0.08 -0.59 18.14
CA LEU A 4 0.23 -0.06 16.81
C LEU A 4 -1.03 0.60 16.24
N THR A 5 -0.97 1.91 15.99
CA THR A 5 -2.03 2.70 15.36
C THR A 5 -1.67 2.99 13.91
N PHE A 6 -2.63 2.83 13.01
CA PHE A 6 -2.46 3.08 11.59
C PHE A 6 -3.53 4.03 11.07
N GLN A 7 -3.15 4.95 10.18
CA GLN A 7 -4.09 5.85 9.51
C GLN A 7 -4.66 5.21 8.24
N ASP A 8 -3.81 4.52 7.47
CA ASP A 8 -4.17 4.00 6.15
C ASP A 8 -4.59 2.53 6.14
N LEU A 9 -4.49 1.85 7.29
CA LEU A 9 -4.82 0.43 7.43
C LEU A 9 -6.06 0.23 8.29
N GLU A 10 -6.99 -0.57 7.79
CA GLU A 10 -8.16 -1.03 8.52
C GLU A 10 -8.17 -2.55 8.62
N PHE A 11 -8.51 -3.08 9.79
CA PHE A 11 -8.53 -4.52 10.04
C PHE A 11 -9.95 -5.03 10.21
N VAL A 12 -10.32 -6.02 9.41
CA VAL A 12 -11.60 -6.71 9.49
C VAL A 12 -11.35 -8.18 9.79
N ASP A 13 -11.94 -8.66 10.89
CA ASP A 13 -11.83 -10.05 11.29
C ASP A 13 -12.84 -10.91 10.51
N GLU A 14 -12.33 -11.89 9.76
CA GLU A 14 -13.12 -12.98 9.18
C GLU A 14 -12.78 -14.30 9.90
N LYS A 15 -13.67 -15.29 9.86
CA LYS A 15 -13.60 -16.50 10.71
C LYS A 15 -12.19 -17.11 10.80
N ASP A 16 -11.51 -17.30 9.67
CA ASP A 16 -10.19 -17.96 9.59
C ASP A 16 -9.04 -17.01 9.19
N ARG A 17 -9.36 -15.79 8.71
CA ARG A 17 -8.39 -14.85 8.12
C ARG A 17 -8.70 -13.42 8.57
N ILE A 18 -7.70 -12.57 8.60
CA ILE A 18 -7.86 -11.14 8.85
C ILE A 18 -7.68 -10.42 7.53
N LYS A 19 -8.73 -9.72 7.10
CA LYS A 19 -8.71 -8.89 5.91
C LYS A 19 -8.20 -7.52 6.30
N VAL A 20 -7.06 -7.12 5.75
CA VAL A 20 -6.45 -5.82 6.00
C VAL A 20 -6.74 -4.95 4.79
N TYR A 21 -7.52 -3.89 4.97
CA TYR A 21 -7.74 -2.87 3.96
C TYR A 21 -6.63 -1.82 4.03
N PHE A 22 -6.19 -1.37 2.87
CA PHE A 22 -5.23 -0.30 2.64
C PHE A 22 -5.89 0.77 1.76
N LEU A 23 -5.84 2.03 2.19
CA LEU A 23 -6.50 3.16 1.49
C LEU A 23 -7.98 2.86 1.15
N ARG A 24 -8.69 2.16 2.04
CA ARG A 24 -10.11 1.78 1.97
C ARG A 24 -10.52 0.78 0.89
N ILE A 25 -9.87 0.76 -0.28
CA ILE A 25 -10.30 -0.05 -1.43
C ILE A 25 -9.34 -1.19 -1.78
N TYR A 26 -8.09 -1.15 -1.32
CA TYR A 26 -7.16 -2.24 -1.54
C TYR A 26 -7.16 -3.14 -0.33
N TYR A 27 -6.96 -4.44 -0.51
CA TYR A 27 -6.86 -5.34 0.63
C TYR A 27 -5.93 -6.51 0.36
N PHE A 28 -5.49 -7.12 1.44
CA PHE A 28 -4.83 -8.42 1.45
C PHE A 28 -5.32 -9.22 2.67
N CYS A 29 -5.08 -10.53 2.65
CA CYS A 29 -5.52 -11.41 3.73
C CYS A 29 -4.31 -11.94 4.50
N LEU A 30 -4.34 -11.83 5.83
CA LEU A 30 -3.38 -12.46 6.73
C LEU A 30 -4.02 -13.67 7.42
N SER A 31 -3.24 -14.73 7.65
CA SER A 31 -3.70 -15.85 8.46
C SER A 31 -3.65 -15.50 9.95
N LYS A 32 -4.63 -15.97 10.74
CA LYS A 32 -4.62 -15.78 12.20
C LYS A 32 -3.43 -16.48 12.86
N HIS A 33 -2.96 -17.58 12.28
CA HIS A 33 -1.78 -18.30 12.73
C HIS A 33 -0.52 -17.41 12.66
N ASP A 34 -0.32 -16.68 11.57
CA ASP A 34 0.86 -15.82 11.40
C ASP A 34 0.88 -14.69 12.42
N LEU A 35 -0.29 -14.12 12.76
CA LEU A 35 -0.40 -13.09 13.80
C LEU A 35 -0.26 -13.66 15.22
N ALA A 36 -0.82 -14.84 15.47
CA ALA A 36 -0.68 -15.54 16.76
C ALA A 36 0.78 -15.92 17.06
N SER A 37 1.61 -16.15 16.03
CA SER A 37 3.04 -16.42 16.16
C SER A 37 3.86 -15.23 16.71
N ILE A 38 3.29 -14.02 16.71
CA ILE A 38 3.93 -12.81 17.24
C ILE A 38 3.70 -12.74 18.75
N ALA A 39 2.43 -12.70 19.14
CA ALA A 39 1.92 -12.65 20.51
C ALA A 39 0.39 -12.74 20.47
N PRO A 40 -0.29 -12.97 21.62
CA PRO A 40 -1.72 -12.70 21.74
C PRO A 40 -2.00 -11.25 21.30
N PHE A 41 -3.00 -11.08 20.43
CA PHE A 41 -3.34 -9.78 19.87
C PHE A 41 -4.81 -9.44 20.13
N LYS A 42 -5.09 -8.15 20.33
CA LYS A 42 -6.46 -7.59 20.30
C LYS A 42 -6.60 -6.70 19.08
N LEU A 43 -7.67 -6.92 18.32
CA LEU A 43 -8.00 -6.15 17.12
C LEU A 43 -8.94 -5.01 17.46
N LYS A 44 -8.60 -3.82 16.95
CA LYS A 44 -9.48 -2.68 16.78
C LYS A 44 -9.42 -2.27 15.30
N SER A 45 -10.42 -1.53 14.82
CA SER A 45 -10.54 -1.23 13.38
C SER A 45 -9.27 -0.60 12.79
N HIS A 46 -8.59 0.30 13.50
CA HIS A 46 -7.37 1.00 13.04
C HIS A 46 -6.15 0.75 13.95
N SER A 47 -6.26 -0.19 14.90
CA SER A 47 -5.18 -0.47 15.83
C SER A 47 -5.08 -1.94 16.18
N ILE A 48 -3.84 -2.42 16.34
CA ILE A 48 -3.57 -3.76 16.84
C ILE A 48 -2.77 -3.62 18.13
N GLU A 49 -3.28 -4.26 19.19
CA GLU A 49 -2.58 -4.36 20.47
C GLU A 49 -1.89 -5.73 20.55
N PHE A 50 -0.59 -5.74 20.76
CA PHE A 50 0.19 -6.96 21.01
C PHE A 50 0.68 -6.98 22.46
N ASP A 51 0.63 -8.15 23.09
CA ASP A 51 1.18 -8.35 24.43
C ASP A 51 2.70 -8.59 24.44
N CYS A 52 3.46 -7.79 23.67
CA CYS A 52 4.91 -7.90 23.59
C CYS A 52 5.60 -6.52 23.58
N SER A 53 6.95 -6.55 23.56
CA SER A 53 7.77 -5.34 23.39
C SER A 53 7.47 -4.67 22.05
N GLU A 54 7.38 -3.34 22.06
CA GLU A 54 7.02 -2.50 20.91
C GLU A 54 7.97 -2.72 19.71
N LYS A 55 9.29 -2.73 19.94
CA LYS A 55 10.27 -2.98 18.86
C LYS A 55 10.07 -4.33 18.17
N LYS A 56 9.76 -5.38 18.95
CA LYS A 56 9.54 -6.73 18.43
C LYS A 56 8.23 -6.81 17.65
N ALA A 57 7.17 -6.15 18.16
CA ALA A 57 5.88 -6.05 17.49
C ALA A 57 6.04 -5.38 16.13
N THR A 58 6.64 -4.19 16.08
CA THR A 58 6.82 -3.41 14.85
C THR A 58 7.61 -4.15 13.80
N ASN A 59 8.75 -4.76 14.17
CA ASN A 59 9.59 -5.46 13.20
C ASN A 59 8.90 -6.69 12.60
N LYS A 60 8.29 -7.54 13.44
CA LYS A 60 7.56 -8.73 12.96
C LYS A 60 6.33 -8.33 12.14
N PHE A 61 5.60 -7.30 12.57
CA PHE A 61 4.43 -6.82 11.86
C PHE A 61 4.81 -6.22 10.50
N ASN A 62 5.90 -5.44 10.41
CA ASN A 62 6.41 -4.92 9.14
C ASN A 62 6.80 -6.04 8.16
N GLN A 63 7.35 -7.16 8.65
CA GLN A 63 7.61 -8.33 7.82
C GLN A 63 6.33 -8.97 7.28
N LEU A 64 5.28 -9.05 8.10
CA LEU A 64 3.96 -9.55 7.65
C LEU A 64 3.32 -8.60 6.66
N LEU A 65 3.37 -7.28 6.89
CA LEU A 65 2.89 -6.28 5.96
C LEU A 65 3.59 -6.43 4.61
N LYS A 66 4.92 -6.54 4.59
CA LYS A 66 5.69 -6.71 3.34
C LYS A 66 5.16 -7.90 2.52
N LYS A 67 4.95 -9.05 3.15
CA LYS A 67 4.36 -10.23 2.49
C LYS A 67 2.92 -9.99 2.04
N GLY A 68 2.13 -9.28 2.85
CA GLY A 68 0.75 -8.92 2.52
C GLY A 68 0.65 -8.04 1.27
N PHE A 69 1.48 -7.00 1.20
CA PHE A 69 1.52 -6.04 0.08
C PHE A 69 1.91 -6.69 -1.26
N GLU A 70 2.66 -7.80 -1.26
CA GLU A 70 2.96 -8.58 -2.49
C GLU A 70 1.70 -9.23 -3.10
N SER A 71 0.66 -9.42 -2.27
CA SER A 71 -0.61 -10.07 -2.62
C SER A 71 -1.81 -9.11 -2.62
N LEU A 72 -1.56 -7.80 -2.80
CA LEU A 72 -2.60 -6.78 -2.75
C LEU A 72 -3.63 -6.95 -3.89
N VAL A 73 -4.91 -6.79 -3.57
CA VAL A 73 -6.03 -6.88 -4.50
C VAL A 73 -6.92 -5.65 -4.37
N CYS A 74 -7.48 -5.16 -5.47
CA CYS A 74 -8.48 -4.10 -5.46
C CYS A 74 -9.89 -4.67 -5.22
N SER A 75 -10.63 -4.14 -4.25
CA SER A 75 -11.99 -4.59 -3.91
C SER A 75 -13.03 -4.34 -5.00
N VAL A 76 -12.78 -3.36 -5.86
CA VAL A 76 -13.72 -2.95 -6.90
C VAL A 76 -13.72 -3.93 -8.08
N ASN A 77 -12.55 -4.42 -8.48
CA ASN A 77 -12.38 -5.23 -9.70
C ASN A 77 -11.72 -6.59 -9.46
N ASN A 78 -11.35 -6.90 -8.22
CA ASN A 78 -10.65 -8.13 -7.81
C ASN A 78 -9.34 -8.40 -8.57
N LYS A 79 -8.72 -7.37 -9.16
CA LYS A 79 -7.43 -7.50 -9.83
C LYS A 79 -6.28 -7.32 -8.85
N LYS A 80 -5.22 -8.08 -9.08
CA LYS A 80 -3.94 -7.91 -8.38
C LYS A 80 -3.44 -6.48 -8.59
N THR A 81 -3.00 -5.85 -7.52
CA THR A 81 -2.52 -4.46 -7.50
C THR A 81 -1.10 -4.43 -6.95
N VAL A 82 -0.28 -3.52 -7.47
CA VAL A 82 1.06 -3.26 -6.96
C VAL A 82 1.07 -1.86 -6.37
N TYR A 83 1.43 -1.75 -5.09
CA TYR A 83 1.62 -0.46 -4.45
C TYR A 83 3.05 0.03 -4.67
N VAL A 84 3.20 1.10 -5.46
CA VAL A 84 4.50 1.72 -5.73
C VAL A 84 4.67 2.93 -4.81
N HIS A 85 5.72 2.91 -4.01
CA HIS A 85 6.09 4.00 -3.10
C HIS A 85 7.58 4.32 -3.20
N LYS A 86 8.04 5.40 -2.57
CA LYS A 86 9.43 5.89 -2.64
C LYS A 86 10.49 4.82 -2.34
N ASN A 87 10.21 3.90 -1.42
CA ASN A 87 11.17 2.87 -1.01
C ASN A 87 10.98 1.53 -1.76
N SER A 88 10.08 1.47 -2.74
CA SER A 88 9.87 0.27 -3.55
C SER A 88 11.04 -0.03 -4.49
N GLY A 89 11.85 0.99 -4.82
CA GLY A 89 12.97 0.86 -5.76
C GLY A 89 12.54 0.65 -7.21
N ILE A 90 11.24 0.77 -7.51
CA ILE A 90 10.71 0.60 -8.87
C ILE A 90 10.92 1.92 -9.63
N PRO A 91 11.72 1.94 -10.73
CA PRO A 91 11.86 3.13 -11.54
C PRO A 91 10.55 3.42 -12.28
N LEU A 92 10.06 4.66 -12.16
CA LEU A 92 8.86 5.13 -12.87
C LEU A 92 9.18 5.96 -14.13
N ILE A 93 10.47 6.12 -14.45
CA ILE A 93 10.91 6.81 -15.67
C ILE A 93 10.43 6.00 -16.88
N GLY A 94 9.73 6.66 -17.82
CA GLY A 94 9.14 6.03 -18.99
C GLY A 94 7.80 5.31 -18.73
N SER A 95 7.16 5.52 -17.57
CA SER A 95 5.81 5.00 -17.29
C SER A 95 4.78 5.56 -18.29
N GLY A 96 4.19 4.69 -19.11
CA GLY A 96 3.13 5.04 -20.07
C GLY A 96 1.73 5.24 -19.47
N LEU A 97 1.59 5.16 -18.14
CA LEU A 97 0.28 5.23 -17.46
C LEU A 97 -0.11 6.66 -17.07
N PHE A 98 0.85 7.57 -17.00
CA PHE A 98 0.62 8.97 -16.66
C PHE A 98 1.69 9.84 -17.32
N GLY A 99 1.28 11.01 -17.78
CA GLY A 99 2.16 12.03 -18.33
C GLY A 99 2.53 13.07 -17.28
N LEU A 100 3.76 13.57 -17.34
CA LEU A 100 4.18 14.75 -16.59
C LEU A 100 4.45 15.88 -17.58
N ILE A 101 3.77 17.00 -17.41
CA ILE A 101 4.02 18.21 -18.19
C ILE A 101 4.71 19.22 -17.27
N ASP A 102 5.94 19.56 -17.64
CA ASP A 102 6.69 20.66 -17.07
C ASP A 102 6.80 21.79 -18.10
N ARG A 103 6.31 22.98 -17.74
CA ARG A 103 6.35 24.18 -18.58
C ARG A 103 7.31 25.24 -18.04
N ASN A 104 8.28 24.85 -17.21
CA ASN A 104 9.16 25.77 -16.48
C ASN A 104 8.35 26.79 -15.64
N THR A 105 7.30 26.32 -14.97
CA THR A 105 6.50 27.12 -14.04
C THR A 105 6.60 26.54 -12.63
N ASN A 106 5.96 27.17 -11.64
CA ASN A 106 5.93 26.67 -10.26
C ASN A 106 5.01 25.44 -10.07
N CYS A 107 4.43 24.92 -11.15
CA CYS A 107 3.47 23.81 -11.12
C CYS A 107 3.90 22.71 -12.10
N ILE A 108 3.78 21.46 -11.66
CA ILE A 108 3.87 20.26 -12.50
C ILE A 108 2.46 19.71 -12.70
N GLU A 109 2.07 19.46 -13.95
CA GLU A 109 0.78 18.86 -14.27
C GLU A 109 0.94 17.34 -14.45
N VAL A 110 0.13 16.57 -13.72
CA VAL A 110 0.06 15.11 -13.84
C VAL A 110 -1.18 14.75 -14.67
N LYS A 111 -0.99 14.15 -15.85
CA LYS A 111 -2.07 13.68 -16.71
C LYS A 111 -2.25 12.17 -16.59
N PRO A 112 -3.49 11.65 -16.50
CA PRO A 112 -3.78 10.20 -16.48
C PRO A 112 -3.72 9.58 -17.88
N LEU A 113 -3.01 10.21 -18.82
CA LEU A 113 -2.85 9.81 -20.20
C LEU A 113 -1.52 10.36 -20.70
N THR A 114 -0.87 9.60 -21.57
CA THR A 114 0.39 9.99 -22.21
C THR A 114 0.20 10.46 -23.65
N ALA A 115 -1.04 10.69 -24.09
CA ALA A 115 -1.36 11.17 -25.43
C ALA A 115 -1.42 12.70 -25.48
N CYS A 116 -0.65 13.34 -26.34
CA CYS A 116 -0.71 14.77 -26.61
C CYS A 116 -0.85 15.05 -28.11
N ASN A 117 -1.57 16.10 -28.47
CA ASN A 117 -1.58 16.57 -29.87
C ASN A 117 -0.35 17.45 -30.18
N LEU A 118 0.59 17.59 -29.24
CA LEU A 118 1.77 18.43 -29.33
C LEU A 118 3.00 17.54 -29.13
N ASP A 119 3.78 17.38 -30.19
CA ASP A 119 5.03 16.60 -30.24
C ASP A 119 6.22 17.42 -29.70
N CYS A 120 6.17 17.71 -28.40
CA CYS A 120 7.21 18.52 -27.75
C CYS A 120 8.44 17.67 -27.41
N VAL A 121 9.60 18.01 -27.96
CA VAL A 121 10.90 17.30 -27.79
C VAL A 121 11.36 17.13 -26.32
N PHE A 122 10.80 17.93 -25.41
CA PHE A 122 11.14 17.94 -23.98
C PHE A 122 10.09 17.26 -23.09
N CYS A 123 8.98 16.78 -23.65
CA CYS A 123 7.89 16.16 -22.92
C CYS A 123 7.99 14.63 -23.02
N SER A 124 7.71 13.91 -21.93
CA SER A 124 7.65 12.43 -21.92
C SER A 124 6.30 11.87 -22.37
N VAL A 125 5.44 12.74 -22.89
CA VAL A 125 4.08 12.48 -23.36
C VAL A 125 4.14 12.58 -24.88
N ASP A 126 3.66 11.55 -25.57
CA ASP A 126 3.63 11.44 -27.03
C ASP A 126 2.32 12.01 -27.56
#